data_AF-A0A3L7ZW53-F1
#
_entry.id   AF-A0A3L7ZW53-F1
#
_cell.length_a   1.000
_cell.length_b   1.000
_cell.length_c   1.000
_cell.angle_alpha   90.00
_cell.angle_beta   90.00
_cell.angle_gamma   90.00
#
_symmetry.space_group_name_H-M   'P 1'
#
loop_
_entity.id
_entity.type
_entity.pdbx_description
1 polymer ?
#
loop_
_entity_poly.entity_id
_entity_poly.type
_entity_poly.pdbx_seq_one_letter_code
_entity_poly.pdbx_strand_id
1 'polypeptide(L)'
;MAGEIQIMIPQYGELNRIYSDFIVSHTFSFDKQKFITDFYKQYNDTKAFEAAILELVLDKQKEKYTLILNSLRTEIEKNILIYEKHPLFDDEIISRVCYNFADRYDADIKAQLEVTQKLSKPLNEAYNRYDSIGYRVHTAAEEKQAEKEYERCKAEYEKEKEELDRLYELERQARKESLQYIENCCGDIYKLSFHFMEILAKYIPVEKDKPDEPSKQEKQQDAPKEQSEYFDAELLSLIHKVCVGEQFEDIATQDFYANMNLSSCKKELKIKAREKIRVCYLIFLMSERLPKQDRDKWKNIILKQLDIDENYYKSKYKEPVSDFPSDSNQKFAKEMDAIFR
;
A
#
# COMPACT_ATOMS: atom_id res chain seq x y z
N MET A 1 0.24 5.46 28.88
CA MET A 1 1.49 5.03 28.25
C MET A 1 2.17 6.17 27.47
N ALA A 2 2.71 7.20 28.13
CA ALA A 2 3.56 8.24 27.51
C ALA A 2 4.84 7.71 26.80
N GLY A 3 5.08 6.40 26.81
CA GLY A 3 6.17 5.73 26.09
C GLY A 3 5.89 5.44 24.62
N GLU A 4 4.63 5.45 24.16
CA GLU A 4 4.30 5.08 22.77
C GLU A 4 4.97 6.01 21.73
N ILE A 5 4.94 7.33 21.97
CA ILE A 5 5.59 8.32 21.08
C ILE A 5 7.11 8.13 21.06
N GLN A 6 7.73 7.80 22.19
CA GLN A 6 9.18 7.57 22.25
C GLN A 6 9.60 6.28 21.54
N ILE A 7 8.75 5.25 21.55
CA ILE A 7 8.98 3.99 20.83
C ILE A 7 8.82 4.20 19.33
N MET A 8 7.92 5.09 18.90
CA MET A 8 7.63 5.33 17.50
C MET A 8 8.78 6.01 16.74
N ILE A 9 9.60 6.84 17.42
CA ILE A 9 10.77 7.52 16.81
C ILE A 9 11.76 6.53 16.17
N PRO A 10 12.32 5.54 16.92
CA PRO A 10 13.24 4.57 16.31
C PRO A 10 12.57 3.68 15.27
N GLN A 11 11.26 3.44 15.35
CA GLN A 11 10.52 2.68 14.33
C GLN A 11 10.44 3.43 13.00
N TYR A 12 10.16 4.75 13.03
CA TYR A 12 10.25 5.58 11.83
C TYR A 12 11.69 5.68 11.32
N GLY A 13 12.70 5.71 12.21
CA GLY A 13 14.10 5.68 11.82
C GLY A 13 14.49 4.42 11.04
N GLU A 14 14.03 3.24 11.50
CA GLU A 14 14.25 1.98 10.79
C GLU A 14 13.45 1.93 9.47
N LEU A 15 12.22 2.45 9.45
CA LEU A 15 11.44 2.59 8.22
C LEU A 15 12.19 3.44 7.17
N ASN A 16 12.72 4.59 7.57
CA ASN A 16 13.53 5.48 6.73
C ASN A 16 14.79 4.79 6.20
N ARG A 17 15.43 3.97 7.04
CA ARG A 17 16.59 3.18 6.65
C ARG A 17 16.22 2.12 5.62
N ILE A 18 15.15 1.36 5.83
CA ILE A 18 14.68 0.34 4.88
C ILE A 18 14.42 0.97 3.51
N TYR A 19 13.73 2.12 3.48
CA TYR A 19 13.43 2.86 2.26
C TYR A 19 14.72 3.35 1.57
N SER A 20 15.64 3.94 2.32
CA SER A 20 16.92 4.44 1.79
C SER A 20 17.82 3.31 1.27
N ASP A 21 17.92 2.21 2.01
CA ASP A 21 18.70 1.04 1.63
C ASP A 21 18.17 0.43 0.33
N PHE A 22 16.85 0.41 0.15
CA PHE A 22 16.25 -0.04 -1.10
C PHE A 22 16.60 0.87 -2.28
N ILE A 23 16.50 2.19 -2.12
CA ILE A 23 16.88 3.16 -3.17
C ILE A 23 18.34 2.98 -3.62
N VAL A 24 19.25 2.72 -2.67
CA VAL A 24 20.69 2.58 -2.97
C VAL A 24 21.00 1.21 -3.56
N SER A 25 20.53 0.14 -2.92
CA SER A 25 20.98 -1.24 -3.21
C SER A 25 20.04 -2.01 -4.13
N HIS A 26 18.79 -1.55 -4.30
CA HIS A 26 17.70 -2.29 -4.94
C HIS A 26 17.43 -3.65 -4.30
N THR A 27 17.88 -3.86 -3.06
CA THR A 27 17.68 -5.10 -2.31
C THR A 27 16.51 -4.97 -1.34
N PHE A 28 15.57 -5.90 -1.45
CA PHE A 28 14.40 -5.95 -0.59
C PHE A 28 14.13 -7.39 -0.16
N SER A 29 13.74 -7.59 1.10
CA SER A 29 13.54 -8.90 1.70
C SER A 29 12.16 -8.99 2.33
N PHE A 30 11.70 -10.23 2.57
CA PHE A 30 10.45 -10.48 3.27
C PHE A 30 10.43 -9.88 4.68
N ASP A 31 11.54 -9.93 5.42
CA ASP A 31 11.63 -9.32 6.76
C ASP A 31 11.42 -7.80 6.73
N LYS A 32 11.93 -7.12 5.68
CA LYS A 32 11.70 -5.68 5.49
C LYS A 32 10.24 -5.40 5.15
N GLN A 33 9.62 -6.21 4.29
CA GLN A 33 8.19 -6.10 3.98
C GLN A 33 7.32 -6.30 5.24
N LYS A 34 7.63 -7.35 6.01
CA LYS A 34 6.97 -7.65 7.28
C LYS A 34 7.05 -6.47 8.24
N PHE A 35 8.23 -5.88 8.41
CA PHE A 35 8.42 -4.69 9.23
C PHE A 35 7.52 -3.52 8.78
N ILE A 36 7.48 -3.22 7.48
CA ILE A 36 6.66 -2.12 6.93
C ILE A 36 5.16 -2.35 7.21
N THR A 37 4.66 -3.55 6.96
CA THR A 37 3.26 -3.88 7.21
C THR A 37 2.93 -3.88 8.71
N ASP A 38 3.80 -4.43 9.56
CA ASP A 38 3.61 -4.46 11.01
C ASP A 38 3.61 -3.03 11.58
N PHE A 39 4.51 -2.18 11.10
CA PHE A 39 4.53 -0.75 11.42
C PHE A 39 3.19 -0.09 11.09
N TYR A 40 2.67 -0.29 9.87
CA TYR A 40 1.38 0.27 9.49
C TYR A 40 0.24 -0.25 10.36
N LYS A 41 0.16 -1.57 10.58
CA LYS A 41 -0.88 -2.19 11.41
C LYS A 41 -0.85 -1.67 12.86
N GLN A 42 0.34 -1.42 13.40
CA GLN A 42 0.50 -0.94 14.77
C GLN A 42 0.12 0.53 14.93
N TYR A 43 0.42 1.37 13.94
CA TYR A 43 0.32 2.82 14.07
C TYR A 43 -0.78 3.46 13.22
N ASN A 44 -1.63 2.72 12.49
CA ASN A 44 -2.63 3.33 11.59
C ASN A 44 -3.77 4.14 12.28
N ASP A 45 -3.91 4.10 13.61
CA ASP A 45 -4.95 4.84 14.33
C ASP A 45 -4.50 6.25 14.71
N THR A 46 -4.98 7.24 13.95
CA THR A 46 -4.69 8.66 14.19
C THR A 46 -5.26 9.20 15.51
N LYS A 47 -6.35 8.61 16.03
CA LYS A 47 -6.92 9.01 17.32
C LYS A 47 -6.08 8.47 18.47
N ALA A 48 -5.61 7.23 18.37
CA ALA A 48 -4.68 6.66 19.34
C ALA A 48 -3.38 7.47 19.37
N PHE A 49 -2.88 7.87 18.20
CA PHE A 49 -1.71 8.75 18.08
C PHE A 49 -1.93 10.12 18.76
N GLU A 50 -3.04 10.80 18.49
CA GLU A 50 -3.35 12.10 19.12
C GLU A 50 -3.53 11.96 20.64
N ALA A 51 -4.14 10.88 21.11
CA ALA A 51 -4.25 10.57 22.54
C ALA A 51 -2.88 10.34 23.20
N ALA A 52 -1.96 9.64 22.54
CA ALA A 52 -0.61 9.42 23.03
C ALA A 52 0.20 10.74 23.11
N ILE A 53 -0.01 11.67 22.17
CA ILE A 53 0.56 13.03 22.24
C ILE A 53 -0.02 13.79 23.43
N LEU A 54 -1.34 13.78 23.60
CA LEU A 54 -2.00 14.45 24.74
C LEU A 54 -1.47 13.94 26.07
N GLU A 55 -1.30 12.62 26.21
CA GLU A 55 -0.72 12.05 27.43
C GLU A 55 0.72 12.53 27.66
N LEU A 56 1.54 12.55 26.61
CA LEU A 56 2.92 13.05 26.68
C LEU A 56 2.98 14.53 27.11
N VAL A 57 2.08 15.36 26.56
CA VAL A 57 1.99 16.80 26.87
C VAL A 57 1.51 17.03 28.31
N LEU A 58 0.62 16.18 28.83
CA LEU A 58 0.14 16.25 30.21
C LEU A 58 1.16 15.71 31.23
N ASP A 59 1.93 14.69 30.87
CA ASP A 59 2.91 14.02 31.75
C ASP A 59 4.25 14.79 31.87
N LYS A 60 4.69 15.47 30.80
CA LYS A 60 6.04 16.05 30.74
C LYS A 60 6.03 17.58 30.67
N GLN A 61 7.12 18.18 31.16
CA GLN A 61 7.37 19.61 31.01
C GLN A 61 7.54 20.00 29.53
N LYS A 62 7.22 21.26 29.22
CA LYS A 62 7.17 21.81 27.86
C LYS A 62 8.41 21.52 27.04
N GLU A 63 9.58 21.78 27.61
CA GLU A 63 10.88 21.61 26.96
C GLU A 63 11.10 20.15 26.58
N LYS A 64 10.69 19.21 27.44
CA LYS A 64 10.90 17.77 27.24
C LYS A 64 9.95 17.20 26.20
N TYR A 65 8.64 17.47 26.27
CA TYR A 65 7.74 16.95 25.23
C TYR A 65 8.01 17.60 23.88
N THR A 66 8.35 18.91 23.85
CA THR A 66 8.63 19.61 22.59
C THR A 66 9.83 18.98 21.87
N LEU A 67 10.89 18.64 22.61
CA LEU A 67 12.05 17.94 22.06
C LEU A 67 11.67 16.57 21.45
N ILE A 68 10.85 15.79 22.16
CA ILE A 68 10.38 14.47 21.72
C ILE A 68 9.52 14.60 20.45
N LEU A 69 8.55 15.53 20.45
CA LEU A 69 7.67 15.76 19.31
C LEU A 69 8.44 16.27 18.08
N ASN A 70 9.42 17.16 18.26
CA ASN A 70 10.29 17.63 17.18
C ASN A 70 11.17 16.50 16.61
N SER A 71 11.65 15.58 17.47
CA SER A 71 12.41 14.41 17.03
C SER A 71 11.56 13.48 16.17
N LEU A 72 10.33 13.19 16.62
CA LEU A 72 9.38 12.40 15.83
C LEU A 72 9.03 13.10 14.51
N ARG A 73 8.71 14.40 14.57
CA ARG A 73 8.45 15.23 13.39
C ARG A 73 9.55 15.12 12.35
N THR A 74 10.80 15.23 12.78
CA THR A 74 11.98 15.13 11.90
C THR A 74 12.04 13.77 11.19
N GLU A 75 11.76 12.67 11.89
CA GLU A 75 11.76 11.34 11.27
C GLU A 75 10.59 11.12 10.31
N ILE A 76 9.42 11.69 10.60
CA ILE A 76 8.25 11.66 9.71
C ILE A 76 8.51 12.50 8.45
N GLU A 77 9.08 13.71 8.59
CA GLU A 77 9.46 14.56 7.46
C GLU A 77 10.45 13.87 6.53
N LYS A 78 11.46 13.18 7.08
CA LYS A 78 12.38 12.35 6.30
C LYS A 78 11.64 11.25 5.54
N ASN A 79 10.68 10.57 6.18
CA ASN A 79 9.92 9.50 5.55
C ASN A 79 9.14 10.00 4.33
N ILE A 80 8.40 11.09 4.51
CA ILE A 80 7.64 11.77 3.45
C ILE A 80 8.57 12.13 2.30
N LEU A 81 9.70 12.78 2.58
CA LEU A 81 10.65 13.22 1.55
C LEU A 81 11.26 12.05 0.76
N ILE A 82 11.55 10.93 1.44
CA ILE A 82 12.08 9.72 0.77
C ILE A 82 11.04 9.19 -0.21
N TYR A 83 9.78 9.09 0.23
CA TYR A 83 8.68 8.57 -0.59
C TYR A 83 8.31 9.50 -1.76
N GLU A 84 8.34 10.83 -1.58
CA GLU A 84 8.07 11.79 -2.65
C GLU A 84 9.12 11.74 -3.77
N LYS A 85 10.40 11.61 -3.40
CA LYS A 85 11.49 11.54 -4.38
C LYS A 85 11.49 10.25 -5.18
N HIS A 86 11.02 9.18 -4.56
CA HIS A 86 10.97 7.86 -5.16
C HIS A 86 9.69 7.19 -4.65
N PRO A 87 8.60 7.14 -5.44
CA PRO A 87 7.45 6.31 -5.10
C PRO A 87 7.93 4.86 -4.99
N LEU A 88 8.14 4.39 -3.76
CA LEU A 88 8.85 3.13 -3.52
C LEU A 88 7.92 1.93 -3.68
N PHE A 89 8.53 0.81 -4.06
CA PHE A 89 7.95 -0.54 -4.13
C PHE A 89 6.71 -0.63 -5.01
N ASP A 90 6.93 -0.98 -6.29
CA ASP A 90 5.82 -1.51 -7.08
C ASP A 90 5.26 -2.80 -6.43
N ASP A 91 4.01 -3.09 -6.71
CA ASP A 91 3.35 -4.29 -6.18
C ASP A 91 4.05 -5.58 -6.64
N GLU A 92 4.84 -5.52 -7.72
CA GLU A 92 5.61 -6.63 -8.26
C GLU A 92 6.78 -7.02 -7.34
N ILE A 93 7.53 -6.05 -6.80
CA ILE A 93 8.63 -6.29 -5.86
C ILE A 93 8.11 -6.96 -4.59
N ILE A 94 7.01 -6.44 -4.04
CA ILE A 94 6.38 -6.99 -2.83
C ILE A 94 5.87 -8.40 -3.10
N SER A 95 5.13 -8.59 -4.19
CA SER A 95 4.64 -9.91 -4.60
C SER A 95 5.79 -10.91 -4.73
N ARG A 96 6.88 -10.52 -5.40
CA ARG A 96 8.05 -11.38 -5.61
C ARG A 96 8.71 -11.79 -4.29
N VAL A 97 8.94 -10.86 -3.36
CA VAL A 97 9.59 -11.23 -2.08
C VAL A 97 8.69 -12.12 -1.22
N CYS A 98 7.37 -11.88 -1.26
CA CYS A 98 6.38 -12.68 -0.55
C CYS A 98 6.26 -14.09 -1.14
N TYR A 99 6.21 -14.25 -2.47
CA TYR A 99 6.19 -15.57 -3.11
C TYR A 99 7.51 -16.32 -2.90
N ASN A 100 8.66 -15.65 -3.04
CA ASN A 100 9.96 -16.28 -2.76
C ASN A 100 10.06 -16.79 -1.31
N PHE A 101 9.48 -16.09 -0.34
CA PHE A 101 9.41 -16.57 1.04
C PHE A 101 8.44 -17.74 1.19
N ALA A 102 7.29 -17.69 0.51
CA ALA A 102 6.28 -18.74 0.54
C ALA A 102 6.81 -20.08 -0.01
N ASP A 103 7.64 -20.02 -1.05
CA ASP A 103 8.18 -21.18 -1.77
C ASP A 103 9.60 -21.58 -1.31
N ARG A 104 10.05 -21.04 -0.15
CA ARG A 104 11.43 -21.21 0.36
C ARG A 104 11.82 -22.66 0.66
N TYR A 105 10.84 -23.57 0.79
CA TYR A 105 11.06 -24.98 1.09
C TYR A 105 10.90 -25.90 -0.13
N ASP A 106 10.56 -25.36 -1.31
CA ASP A 106 10.29 -26.16 -2.51
C ASP A 106 11.47 -27.05 -2.91
N ALA A 107 12.69 -26.50 -2.83
CA ALA A 107 13.92 -27.23 -3.14
C ALA A 107 14.17 -28.37 -2.14
N ASP A 108 13.96 -28.12 -0.85
CA ASP A 108 14.15 -29.11 0.22
C ASP A 108 13.09 -30.21 0.14
N ILE A 109 11.83 -29.84 -0.10
CA ILE A 109 10.72 -30.78 -0.34
C ILE A 109 11.04 -31.67 -1.53
N LYS A 110 11.49 -31.09 -2.65
CA LYS A 110 11.86 -31.86 -3.84
C LYS A 110 13.00 -32.84 -3.56
N ALA A 111 14.05 -32.39 -2.86
CA ALA A 111 15.17 -33.25 -2.50
C ALA A 111 14.74 -34.38 -1.55
N GLN A 112 13.94 -34.08 -0.53
CA GLN A 112 13.45 -35.06 0.44
C GLN A 112 12.49 -36.06 -0.22
N LEU A 113 11.65 -35.60 -1.16
CA LEU A 113 10.77 -36.46 -1.93
C LEU A 113 11.57 -37.50 -2.75
N GLU A 114 12.69 -37.11 -3.36
CA GLU A 114 13.58 -38.05 -4.07
C GLU A 114 14.20 -39.09 -3.13
N VAL A 115 14.55 -38.71 -1.89
CA VAL A 115 15.05 -39.64 -0.86
C VAL A 115 13.97 -40.65 -0.49
N THR A 116 12.77 -40.18 -0.16
CA THR A 116 11.63 -41.03 0.22
C THR A 116 11.24 -41.98 -0.92
N GLN A 117 11.26 -41.50 -2.17
CA GLN A 117 10.98 -42.34 -3.35
C GLN A 117 12.02 -43.45 -3.55
N LYS A 118 13.31 -43.18 -3.31
CA LYS A 118 14.38 -44.19 -3.40
C LYS A 118 14.20 -45.32 -2.39
N LEU A 119 13.59 -45.05 -1.24
CA LEU A 119 13.31 -46.04 -0.20
C LEU A 119 12.05 -46.88 -0.46
N SER A 120 11.14 -46.42 -1.32
CA SER A 120 9.90 -47.15 -1.65
C SER A 120 10.17 -48.53 -2.28
N LYS A 121 11.17 -48.62 -3.18
CA LYS A 121 11.52 -49.89 -3.83
C LYS A 121 12.09 -50.93 -2.84
N PRO A 122 13.13 -50.63 -2.05
CA PRO A 122 13.60 -51.53 -0.99
C PRO A 122 12.52 -51.94 0.00
N LEU A 123 11.65 -51.02 0.41
CA LEU A 123 10.54 -51.31 1.31
C LEU A 123 9.56 -52.32 0.70
N ASN A 124 9.13 -52.09 -0.55
CA ASN A 124 8.23 -53.00 -1.26
C ASN A 124 8.87 -54.38 -1.48
N GLU A 125 10.17 -54.43 -1.80
CA GLU A 125 10.89 -55.69 -1.94
C GLU A 125 10.98 -56.47 -0.62
N ALA A 126 11.30 -55.79 0.49
CA ALA A 126 11.33 -56.40 1.81
C ALA A 126 9.95 -56.88 2.27
N TYR A 127 8.90 -56.08 2.02
CA TYR A 127 7.51 -56.44 2.29
C TYR A 127 7.09 -57.68 1.51
N ASN A 128 7.34 -57.72 0.20
CA ASN A 128 6.99 -58.88 -0.64
C ASN A 128 7.75 -60.15 -0.21
N ARG A 129 9.01 -60.04 0.21
CA ARG A 129 9.77 -61.18 0.77
C ARG A 129 9.15 -61.70 2.06
N TYR A 130 8.76 -60.79 2.97
CA TYR A 130 8.13 -61.16 4.22
C TYR A 130 6.75 -61.79 4.01
N ASP A 131 5.90 -61.16 3.19
CA ASP A 131 4.55 -61.65 2.87
C ASP A 131 4.57 -63.02 2.17
N SER A 132 5.51 -63.21 1.22
CA SER A 132 5.62 -64.46 0.46
C SER A 132 6.11 -65.67 1.28
N ILE A 133 6.74 -65.47 2.44
CA ILE A 133 7.29 -66.57 3.26
C ILE A 133 6.20 -67.53 3.76
N GLY A 134 5.02 -67.01 4.09
CA GLY A 134 3.89 -67.82 4.57
C GLY A 134 3.37 -68.84 3.56
N TYR A 135 3.75 -68.71 2.28
CA TYR A 135 3.27 -69.58 1.19
C TYR A 135 4.27 -70.66 0.77
N ARG A 136 5.44 -70.77 1.42
CA ARG A 136 6.46 -71.81 1.13
C ARG A 136 6.93 -72.52 2.41
N VAL A 137 7.53 -73.70 2.25
CA VAL A 137 8.27 -74.35 3.35
C VAL A 137 9.46 -73.45 3.73
N HIS A 138 9.55 -73.10 5.00
CA HIS A 138 10.57 -72.22 5.55
C HIS A 138 10.91 -72.63 6.98
N THR A 139 12.02 -72.08 7.49
CA THR A 139 12.44 -72.20 8.87
C THR A 139 12.04 -70.96 9.67
N ALA A 140 11.83 -71.11 10.97
CA ALA A 140 11.54 -69.96 11.86
C ALA A 140 12.66 -68.89 11.85
N ALA A 141 13.90 -69.28 11.52
CA ALA A 141 15.01 -68.34 11.38
C ALA A 141 14.89 -67.47 10.11
N GLU A 142 14.42 -68.03 8.99
CA GLU A 142 14.18 -67.29 7.75
C GLU A 142 13.05 -66.27 7.90
N GLU A 143 11.95 -66.65 8.55
CA GLU A 143 10.82 -65.77 8.83
C GLU A 143 11.24 -64.57 9.69
N LYS A 144 11.93 -64.83 10.81
CA LYS A 144 12.44 -63.79 11.71
C LYS A 144 13.43 -62.84 11.01
N GLN A 145 14.23 -63.35 10.08
CA GLN A 145 15.19 -62.53 9.33
C GLN A 145 14.47 -61.62 8.32
N ALA A 146 13.44 -62.11 7.64
CA ALA A 146 12.65 -61.31 6.70
C ALA A 146 11.81 -60.25 7.42
N GLU A 147 11.21 -60.58 8.57
CA GLU A 147 10.51 -59.62 9.44
C GLU A 147 11.46 -58.49 9.86
N LYS A 148 12.67 -58.83 10.32
CA LYS A 148 13.68 -57.85 10.71
C LYS A 148 14.13 -56.96 9.56
N GLU A 149 14.27 -57.50 8.35
CA GLU A 149 14.62 -56.72 7.16
C GLU A 149 13.48 -55.76 6.77
N TYR A 150 12.23 -56.22 6.80
CA TYR A 150 11.06 -55.40 6.55
C TYR A 150 10.92 -54.27 7.56
N GLU A 151 10.94 -54.57 8.86
CA GLU A 151 10.82 -53.53 9.90
C GLU A 151 11.96 -52.51 9.86
N ARG A 152 13.18 -52.93 9.47
CA ARG A 152 14.29 -51.99 9.21
C ARG A 152 13.97 -51.04 8.05
N CYS A 153 13.62 -51.58 6.88
CA CYS A 153 13.32 -50.75 5.70
C CYS A 153 12.11 -49.84 5.92
N LYS A 154 11.11 -50.32 6.67
CA LYS A 154 9.93 -49.56 7.05
C LYS A 154 10.28 -48.42 8.01
N ALA A 155 11.13 -48.66 9.02
CA ALA A 155 11.59 -47.62 9.93
C ALA A 155 12.41 -46.54 9.21
N GLU A 156 13.28 -46.94 8.28
CA GLU A 156 14.04 -45.99 7.44
C GLU A 156 13.10 -45.14 6.56
N TYR A 157 12.11 -45.77 5.91
CA TYR A 157 11.13 -45.06 5.10
C TYR A 157 10.26 -44.09 5.92
N GLU A 158 9.70 -44.54 7.05
CA GLU A 158 8.85 -43.68 7.88
C GLU A 158 9.61 -42.50 8.46
N LYS A 159 10.88 -42.68 8.85
CA LYS A 159 11.75 -41.57 9.28
C LYS A 159 11.88 -40.49 8.20
N GLU A 160 12.15 -40.87 6.95
CA GLU A 160 12.31 -39.89 5.86
C GLU A 160 10.97 -39.29 5.41
N LYS A 161 9.87 -40.02 5.58
CA LYS A 161 8.51 -39.53 5.37
C LYS A 161 8.07 -38.53 6.45
N GLU A 162 8.42 -38.75 7.71
CA GLU A 162 8.17 -37.78 8.79
C GLU A 162 8.88 -36.44 8.54
N GLU A 163 10.12 -36.45 8.05
CA GLU A 163 10.82 -35.21 7.66
C GLU A 163 10.16 -34.53 6.45
N LEU A 164 9.68 -35.31 5.48
CA LEU A 164 8.92 -34.76 4.34
C LEU A 164 7.61 -34.09 4.79
N ASP A 165 6.85 -34.74 5.68
CA ASP A 165 5.61 -34.19 6.25
C ASP A 165 5.89 -32.89 7.04
N ARG A 166 7.00 -32.85 7.78
CA ARG A 166 7.46 -31.65 8.47
C ARG A 166 7.77 -30.50 7.50
N LEU A 167 8.45 -30.77 6.39
CA LEU A 167 8.75 -29.75 5.37
C LEU A 167 7.48 -29.19 4.73
N TYR A 168 6.49 -30.03 4.43
CA TYR A 168 5.19 -29.56 3.92
C TYR A 168 4.43 -28.68 4.92
N GLU A 169 4.52 -28.99 6.21
CA GLU A 169 3.92 -28.15 7.25
C GLU A 169 4.64 -26.80 7.36
N LEU A 170 5.97 -26.77 7.24
CA LEU A 170 6.75 -25.52 7.20
C LEU A 170 6.40 -24.66 5.97
N GLU A 171 6.23 -25.27 4.79
CA GLU A 171 5.79 -24.58 3.57
C GLU A 171 4.38 -23.98 3.74
N ARG A 172 3.45 -24.74 4.32
CA ARG A 172 2.10 -24.25 4.61
C ARG A 172 2.12 -23.05 5.56
N GLN A 173 2.97 -23.08 6.58
CA GLN A 173 3.15 -21.97 7.51
C GLN A 173 3.76 -20.75 6.81
N ALA A 174 4.80 -20.93 6.00
CA ALA A 174 5.44 -19.85 5.25
C ALA A 174 4.47 -19.17 4.27
N ARG A 175 3.64 -19.96 3.56
CA ARG A 175 2.56 -19.45 2.69
C ARG A 175 1.53 -18.64 3.46
N LYS A 176 1.07 -19.17 4.60
CA LYS A 176 0.09 -18.48 5.46
C LYS A 176 0.67 -17.19 6.03
N GLU A 177 1.94 -17.17 6.42
CA GLU A 177 2.61 -15.97 6.90
C GLU A 177 2.73 -14.96 5.77
N SER A 178 3.29 -15.35 4.62
CA SER A 178 3.49 -14.49 3.45
C SER A 178 2.23 -13.74 3.00
N LEU A 179 1.10 -14.45 2.92
CA LEU A 179 -0.19 -13.87 2.53
C LEU A 179 -0.65 -12.70 3.43
N GLN A 180 -0.23 -12.67 4.70
CA GLN A 180 -0.59 -11.58 5.63
C GLN A 180 0.15 -10.27 5.36
N TYR A 181 1.17 -10.33 4.49
CA TYR A 181 2.14 -9.27 4.19
C TYR A 181 2.21 -8.93 2.70
N ILE A 182 1.30 -9.47 1.88
CA ILE A 182 1.27 -9.29 0.42
C ILE A 182 0.84 -7.88 0.00
N GLU A 183 0.07 -7.17 0.85
CA GLU A 183 -0.45 -5.85 0.53
C GLU A 183 0.63 -4.76 0.65
N ASN A 184 0.61 -3.84 -0.31
CA ASN A 184 1.51 -2.69 -0.30
C ASN A 184 0.98 -1.58 0.60
N CYS A 185 1.60 -1.42 1.78
CA CYS A 185 1.20 -0.38 2.73
C CYS A 185 1.98 0.94 2.56
N CYS A 186 2.97 1.03 1.66
CA CYS A 186 3.88 2.18 1.61
C CYS A 186 3.14 3.49 1.30
N GLY A 187 2.21 3.46 0.36
CA GLY A 187 1.37 4.62 0.03
C GLY A 187 0.36 4.99 1.11
N ASP A 188 -0.08 4.04 1.94
CA ASP A 188 -0.95 4.33 3.07
C ASP A 188 -0.18 4.87 4.27
N ILE A 189 1.04 4.38 4.50
CA ILE A 189 1.98 4.96 5.47
C ILE A 189 2.29 6.41 5.09
N TYR A 190 2.57 6.68 3.81
CA TYR A 190 2.80 8.04 3.33
C TYR A 190 1.64 8.99 3.68
N LYS A 191 0.39 8.60 3.39
CA LYS A 191 -0.80 9.38 3.76
C LYS A 191 -0.94 9.53 5.28
N LEU A 192 -0.68 8.45 6.02
CA LEU A 192 -0.71 8.45 7.49
C LEU A 192 0.31 9.42 8.07
N SER A 193 1.52 9.47 7.51
CA SER A 193 2.58 10.39 7.90
C SER A 193 2.15 11.85 7.77
N PHE A 194 1.41 12.23 6.72
CA PHE A 194 0.82 13.58 6.62
C PHE A 194 -0.18 13.85 7.74
N HIS A 195 -1.10 12.94 8.03
CA HIS A 195 -2.05 13.12 9.13
C HIS A 195 -1.34 13.28 10.48
N PHE A 196 -0.25 12.53 10.70
CA PHE A 196 0.56 12.70 11.90
C PHE A 196 1.24 14.07 11.97
N MET A 197 1.75 14.58 10.85
CA MET A 197 2.30 15.94 10.78
C MET A 197 1.26 17.00 11.13
N GLU A 198 0.04 16.88 10.61
CA GLU A 198 -1.07 17.79 10.93
C GLU A 198 -1.43 17.77 12.42
N ILE A 199 -1.43 16.58 13.03
CA ILE A 199 -1.69 16.42 14.47
C ILE A 199 -0.53 17.04 15.27
N LEU A 200 0.72 16.71 14.94
CA LEU A 200 1.91 17.23 15.63
C LEU A 200 1.96 18.76 15.62
N ALA A 201 1.58 19.39 14.51
CA ALA A 201 1.55 20.85 14.36
C ALA A 201 0.64 21.55 15.39
N LYS A 202 -0.38 20.87 15.93
CA LYS A 202 -1.26 21.41 16.98
C LYS A 202 -0.57 21.51 18.35
N TYR A 203 0.43 20.66 18.61
CA TYR A 203 1.05 20.48 19.92
C TYR A 203 2.49 20.98 20.01
N ILE A 204 3.16 21.15 18.87
CA ILE A 204 4.48 21.78 18.79
C ILE A 204 4.28 23.29 18.86
N PRO A 205 4.77 23.98 19.91
CA PRO A 205 4.64 25.42 20.01
C PRO A 205 5.41 26.07 18.85
N VAL A 206 4.72 26.83 18.00
CA VAL A 206 5.38 27.73 17.05
C VAL A 206 6.24 28.69 17.88
N GLU A 207 7.55 28.70 17.66
CA GLU A 207 8.43 29.73 18.20
C GLU A 207 8.00 31.08 17.64
N LYS A 208 7.10 31.74 18.36
CA LYS A 208 6.99 33.19 18.27
C LYS A 208 8.20 33.73 19.03
N ASP A 209 9.23 34.13 18.29
CA ASP A 209 10.22 35.05 18.82
C ASP A 209 9.48 36.27 19.42
N LYS A 210 9.76 36.54 20.70
CA LYS A 210 9.09 37.47 21.64
C LYS A 210 9.37 38.96 21.33
N PRO A 211 8.81 39.97 22.07
CA PRO A 211 7.64 40.02 22.97
C PRO A 211 6.61 41.14 22.61
N ASP A 212 5.51 41.16 23.37
CA ASP A 212 4.29 41.99 23.30
C ASP A 212 4.42 43.51 23.10
N GLU A 213 3.43 44.08 22.38
CA GLU A 213 2.68 45.26 22.87
C GLU A 213 1.21 45.23 22.38
N PRO A 214 0.26 45.86 23.13
CA PRO A 214 -1.09 45.33 23.27
C PRO A 214 -2.12 45.98 22.36
N SER A 215 -3.20 45.22 22.14
CA SER A 215 -4.55 45.65 21.73
C SER A 215 -4.67 46.36 20.37
N LYS A 216 -5.18 45.59 19.40
CA LYS A 216 -6.32 46.03 18.59
C LYS A 216 -7.16 44.82 18.19
N GLN A 217 -8.36 44.76 18.77
CA GLN A 217 -9.49 44.12 18.11
C GLN A 217 -9.62 44.76 16.72
N GLU A 218 -9.53 43.96 15.66
CA GLU A 218 -10.43 44.04 14.52
C GLU A 218 -10.08 42.99 13.47
N LYS A 219 -11.16 42.29 13.07
CA LYS A 219 -11.41 41.67 11.77
C LYS A 219 -10.61 40.41 11.42
N GLN A 220 -11.34 39.30 11.49
CA GLN A 220 -11.26 38.23 10.51
C GLN A 220 -10.89 38.80 9.13
N GLN A 221 -9.66 38.55 8.73
CA GLN A 221 -9.28 38.52 7.33
C GLN A 221 -8.63 37.15 7.13
N ASP A 222 -9.37 36.29 6.44
CA ASP A 222 -8.81 35.14 5.75
C ASP A 222 -7.62 35.62 4.92
N ALA A 223 -6.43 35.15 5.26
CA ALA A 223 -5.30 35.11 4.37
C ALA A 223 -5.14 33.65 3.90
N PRO A 224 -4.92 33.42 2.60
CA PRO A 224 -5.06 32.12 1.97
C PRO A 224 -4.02 31.16 2.52
N LYS A 225 -4.47 30.02 3.06
CA LYS A 225 -3.64 28.82 3.05
C LYS A 225 -3.31 28.57 1.58
N GLU A 226 -2.03 28.52 1.22
CA GLU A 226 -1.59 27.95 -0.05
C GLU A 226 -2.33 26.63 -0.22
N GLN A 227 -3.31 26.62 -1.11
CA GLN A 227 -4.08 25.42 -1.42
C GLN A 227 -3.10 24.50 -2.14
N SER A 228 -2.77 23.37 -1.51
CA SER A 228 -2.18 22.24 -2.22
C SER A 228 -3.04 21.98 -3.46
N GLU A 229 -2.45 22.11 -4.64
CA GLU A 229 -3.12 21.88 -5.92
C GLU A 229 -3.71 20.45 -5.94
N TYR A 230 -4.93 20.29 -6.44
CA TYR A 230 -5.61 18.99 -6.50
C TYR A 230 -4.96 18.03 -7.51
N PHE A 231 -4.40 18.56 -8.59
CA PHE A 231 -3.77 17.82 -9.67
C PHE A 231 -2.45 18.48 -10.05
N ASP A 232 -1.46 17.64 -10.37
CA ASP A 232 -0.18 18.09 -10.88
C ASP A 232 -0.30 18.68 -12.30
N ALA A 233 0.69 19.49 -12.65
CA ALA A 233 0.74 20.19 -13.93
C ALA A 233 0.91 19.26 -15.14
N GLU A 234 1.44 18.05 -14.96
CA GLU A 234 1.68 17.10 -16.05
C GLU A 234 0.36 16.48 -16.53
N LEU A 235 -0.44 15.95 -15.59
CA LEU A 235 -1.78 15.44 -15.87
C LEU A 235 -2.67 16.54 -16.49
N LEU A 236 -2.66 17.74 -15.90
CA LEU A 236 -3.45 18.86 -16.42
C LEU A 236 -2.99 19.30 -17.81
N SER A 237 -1.70 19.18 -18.14
CA SER A 237 -1.17 19.46 -19.49
C SER A 237 -1.72 18.48 -20.52
N LEU A 238 -1.74 17.19 -20.20
CA LEU A 238 -2.27 16.15 -21.07
C LEU A 238 -3.77 16.35 -21.32
N ILE A 239 -4.54 16.60 -20.25
CA ILE A 239 -5.98 16.88 -20.34
C ILE A 239 -6.22 18.17 -21.13
N HIS A 240 -5.47 19.23 -20.86
CA HIS A 240 -5.59 20.50 -21.58
C HIS A 240 -5.43 20.29 -23.09
N LYS A 241 -4.40 19.55 -23.50
CA LYS A 241 -4.09 19.29 -24.91
C LYS A 241 -5.23 18.56 -25.64
N VAL A 242 -5.97 17.69 -24.95
CA VAL A 242 -7.04 16.89 -25.55
C VAL A 242 -8.40 17.58 -25.44
N CYS A 243 -8.69 18.22 -24.31
CA CYS A 243 -10.04 18.67 -23.97
C CYS A 243 -10.30 20.16 -24.24
N VAL A 244 -9.28 21.02 -24.22
CA VAL A 244 -9.46 22.46 -24.50
C VAL A 244 -9.59 22.66 -26.00
N GLY A 245 -10.66 23.33 -26.42
CA GLY A 245 -11.03 23.47 -27.83
C GLY A 245 -11.95 22.36 -28.34
N GLU A 246 -12.08 21.23 -27.63
CA GLU A 246 -12.98 20.12 -27.96
C GLU A 246 -14.17 20.05 -26.98
N GLN A 247 -13.92 19.67 -25.72
CA GLN A 247 -14.92 19.60 -24.64
C GLN A 247 -15.13 20.95 -23.94
N PHE A 248 -14.05 21.70 -23.76
CA PHE A 248 -14.07 23.03 -23.17
C PHE A 248 -13.90 24.11 -24.24
N GLU A 249 -14.39 25.31 -23.96
CA GLU A 249 -14.06 26.50 -24.74
C GLU A 249 -12.56 26.83 -24.64
N ASP A 250 -12.06 27.62 -25.59
CA ASP A 250 -10.66 28.04 -25.60
C ASP A 250 -10.33 28.87 -24.34
N ILE A 251 -9.35 28.41 -23.58
CA ILE A 251 -8.89 29.02 -22.34
C ILE A 251 -7.37 28.97 -22.27
N ALA A 252 -6.76 29.93 -21.59
CA ALA A 252 -5.31 29.91 -21.38
C ALA A 252 -4.93 28.76 -20.43
N THR A 253 -3.79 28.11 -20.66
CA THR A 253 -3.34 26.95 -19.87
C THR A 253 -3.28 27.24 -18.38
N GLN A 254 -2.80 28.42 -17.98
CA GLN A 254 -2.76 28.83 -16.57
C GLN A 254 -4.16 28.96 -15.96
N ASP A 255 -5.12 29.54 -16.70
CA ASP A 255 -6.50 29.66 -16.24
C ASP A 255 -7.16 28.27 -16.16
N PHE A 256 -6.90 27.37 -17.13
CA PHE A 256 -7.37 25.98 -17.07
C PHE A 256 -6.88 25.27 -15.80
N TYR A 257 -5.59 25.40 -15.48
CA TYR A 257 -5.00 24.73 -14.32
C TYR A 257 -5.59 25.27 -13.03
N ALA A 258 -5.71 26.59 -12.92
CA ALA A 258 -6.33 27.23 -11.78
C ALA A 258 -7.79 26.80 -11.60
N ASN A 259 -8.58 26.66 -12.68
CA ASN A 259 -9.95 26.14 -12.59
C ASN A 259 -9.96 24.68 -12.10
N MET A 260 -9.13 23.80 -12.68
CA MET A 260 -9.09 22.39 -12.28
C MET A 260 -8.59 22.21 -10.84
N ASN A 261 -7.72 23.09 -10.36
CA ASN A 261 -7.23 23.11 -8.98
C ASN A 261 -8.07 23.99 -8.04
N LEU A 262 -9.24 24.46 -8.48
CA LEU A 262 -10.16 25.29 -7.69
C LEU A 262 -9.52 26.55 -7.09
N SER A 263 -8.44 27.02 -7.70
CA SER A 263 -7.69 28.21 -7.31
C SER A 263 -8.29 29.47 -7.96
N SER A 264 -7.92 30.65 -7.45
CA SER A 264 -8.36 31.91 -8.03
C SER A 264 -7.86 32.08 -9.47
N CYS A 265 -8.77 32.27 -10.44
CA CYS A 265 -8.45 32.46 -11.86
C CYS A 265 -9.14 33.71 -12.42
N LYS A 266 -8.65 34.21 -13.56
CA LYS A 266 -9.23 35.39 -14.22
C LYS A 266 -10.37 35.04 -15.17
N LYS A 267 -10.38 33.81 -15.67
CA LYS A 267 -11.40 33.30 -16.61
C LYS A 267 -11.96 31.98 -16.10
N GLU A 268 -13.27 31.90 -16.05
CA GLU A 268 -13.99 30.67 -15.69
C GLU A 268 -13.95 29.66 -16.83
N LEU A 269 -13.75 28.39 -16.48
CA LEU A 269 -13.80 27.28 -17.42
C LEU A 269 -15.24 27.05 -17.90
N LYS A 270 -15.43 26.90 -19.21
CA LYS A 270 -16.75 26.71 -19.83
C LYS A 270 -16.81 25.48 -20.69
N ILE A 271 -17.93 24.76 -20.61
CA ILE A 271 -18.19 23.55 -21.39
C ILE A 271 -18.78 23.95 -22.74
N LYS A 272 -18.28 23.37 -23.83
CA LYS A 272 -18.88 23.53 -25.16
C LYS A 272 -20.27 22.88 -25.24
N ALA A 273 -21.12 23.43 -26.09
CA ALA A 273 -22.47 22.90 -26.28
C ALA A 273 -22.44 21.40 -26.63
N ARG A 274 -23.28 20.60 -25.94
CA ARG A 274 -23.39 19.12 -26.10
C ARG A 274 -22.21 18.29 -25.58
N GLU A 275 -21.24 18.89 -24.90
CA GLU A 275 -20.07 18.19 -24.33
C GLU A 275 -20.24 17.78 -22.85
N LYS A 276 -21.36 18.18 -22.21
CA LYS A 276 -21.61 17.99 -20.78
C LYS A 276 -21.43 16.56 -20.29
N ILE A 277 -21.81 15.56 -21.10
CA ILE A 277 -21.67 14.13 -20.76
C ILE A 277 -20.19 13.70 -20.69
N ARG A 278 -19.38 14.11 -21.67
CA ARG A 278 -17.95 13.81 -21.69
C ARG A 278 -17.21 14.52 -20.56
N VAL A 279 -17.60 15.76 -20.27
CA VAL A 279 -17.07 16.49 -19.11
C VAL A 279 -17.46 15.82 -17.79
N CYS A 280 -18.68 15.30 -17.63
CA CYS A 280 -19.05 14.49 -16.45
C CYS A 280 -18.15 13.26 -16.30
N TYR A 281 -17.81 12.58 -17.40
CA TYR A 281 -16.90 11.43 -17.35
C TYR A 281 -15.46 11.84 -17.01
N LEU A 282 -14.96 12.96 -17.55
CA LEU A 282 -13.68 13.52 -17.16
C LEU A 282 -13.64 13.86 -15.67
N ILE A 283 -14.66 14.54 -15.15
CA ILE A 283 -14.79 14.85 -13.72
C ILE A 283 -14.78 13.57 -12.89
N PHE A 284 -15.46 12.51 -13.34
CA PHE A 284 -15.40 11.21 -12.67
C PHE A 284 -13.98 10.68 -12.60
N LEU A 285 -13.28 10.59 -13.74
CA LEU A 285 -11.90 10.08 -13.80
C LEU A 285 -10.94 10.90 -12.92
N MET A 286 -11.04 12.23 -13.00
CA MET A 286 -10.25 13.14 -12.16
C MET A 286 -10.60 12.95 -10.67
N SER A 287 -11.87 12.83 -10.33
CA SER A 287 -12.29 12.60 -8.94
C SER A 287 -11.80 11.24 -8.38
N GLU A 288 -11.63 10.23 -9.24
CA GLU A 288 -11.05 8.94 -8.84
C GLU A 288 -9.56 9.03 -8.53
N ARG A 289 -8.84 10.02 -9.09
CA ARG A 289 -7.43 10.32 -8.76
C ARG A 289 -7.26 10.98 -7.39
N LEU A 290 -8.32 11.60 -6.88
CA LEU A 290 -8.27 12.30 -5.60
C LEU A 290 -8.48 11.32 -4.42
N PRO A 291 -7.83 11.57 -3.28
CA PRO A 291 -8.14 10.90 -2.02
C PRO A 291 -9.63 11.01 -1.67
N LYS A 292 -10.21 10.00 -1.01
CA LYS A 292 -11.64 9.97 -0.65
C LYS A 292 -12.12 11.23 0.08
N GLN A 293 -11.27 11.83 0.92
CA GLN A 293 -11.58 13.03 1.70
C GLN A 293 -11.75 14.31 0.85
N ASP A 294 -11.14 14.33 -0.34
CA ASP A 294 -11.09 15.48 -1.24
C ASP A 294 -11.96 15.29 -2.47
N ARG A 295 -12.22 14.02 -2.86
CA ARG A 295 -13.07 13.64 -3.99
C ARG A 295 -14.41 14.37 -3.99
N ASP A 296 -15.16 14.28 -2.89
CA ASP A 296 -16.50 14.89 -2.82
C ASP A 296 -16.43 16.42 -2.73
N LYS A 297 -15.43 16.96 -2.03
CA LYS A 297 -15.24 18.42 -1.94
C LYS A 297 -14.94 19.01 -3.30
N TRP A 298 -13.93 18.47 -3.98
CA TRP A 298 -13.51 18.93 -5.31
C TRP A 298 -14.62 18.78 -6.33
N LYS A 299 -15.22 17.58 -6.41
CA LYS A 299 -16.33 17.27 -7.31
C LYS A 299 -17.51 18.22 -7.11
N ASN A 300 -17.91 18.49 -5.86
CA ASN A 300 -19.04 19.38 -5.60
C ASN A 300 -18.77 20.84 -5.98
N ILE A 301 -17.53 21.30 -5.89
CA ILE A 301 -17.15 22.67 -6.28
C ILE A 301 -17.03 22.77 -7.80
N ILE A 302 -16.34 21.84 -8.46
CA ILE A 302 -16.15 21.89 -9.92
C ILE A 302 -17.49 21.70 -10.68
N LEU A 303 -18.40 20.85 -10.17
CA LEU A 303 -19.74 20.71 -10.74
C LEU A 303 -20.52 22.03 -10.69
N LYS A 304 -20.40 22.77 -9.58
CA LYS A 304 -21.03 24.10 -9.44
C LYS A 304 -20.39 25.12 -10.38
N GLN A 305 -19.06 25.15 -10.49
CA GLN A 305 -18.35 26.05 -11.40
C GLN A 305 -18.74 25.81 -12.87
N LEU A 306 -18.98 24.56 -13.25
CA LEU A 306 -19.33 24.17 -14.62
C LEU A 306 -20.84 24.09 -14.88
N ASP A 307 -21.66 24.58 -13.95
CA ASP A 307 -23.13 24.55 -14.02
C ASP A 307 -23.70 23.15 -14.34
N ILE A 308 -23.16 22.13 -13.68
CA ILE A 308 -23.62 20.74 -13.78
C ILE A 308 -24.43 20.38 -12.54
N ASP A 309 -25.72 20.11 -12.74
CA ASP A 309 -26.60 19.58 -11.68
C ASP A 309 -26.10 18.21 -11.17
N GLU A 310 -26.16 18.00 -9.85
CA GLU A 310 -25.66 16.79 -9.22
C GLU A 310 -26.44 15.53 -9.65
N ASN A 311 -27.76 15.63 -9.86
CA ASN A 311 -28.57 14.50 -10.34
C ASN A 311 -28.26 14.20 -11.81
N TYR A 312 -28.05 15.24 -12.62
CA TYR A 312 -27.55 15.08 -13.99
C TYR A 312 -26.20 14.37 -13.99
N TYR A 313 -25.25 14.81 -13.17
CA TYR A 313 -23.94 14.17 -13.05
C TYR A 313 -24.08 12.69 -12.70
N LYS A 314 -24.79 12.35 -11.62
CA LYS A 314 -24.99 10.96 -11.15
C LYS A 314 -25.60 10.04 -12.20
N SER A 315 -26.46 10.56 -13.08
CA SER A 315 -27.08 9.77 -14.15
C SER A 315 -26.21 9.64 -15.40
N LYS A 316 -25.23 10.53 -15.62
CA LYS A 316 -24.51 10.67 -16.89
C LYS A 316 -23.02 10.40 -16.85
N TYR A 317 -22.40 10.43 -15.68
CA TYR A 317 -20.93 10.35 -15.56
C TYR A 317 -20.30 9.06 -16.11
N LYS A 318 -21.03 7.92 -16.17
CA LYS A 318 -20.54 6.68 -16.79
C LYS A 318 -21.07 6.43 -18.20
N GLU A 319 -21.85 7.35 -18.78
CA GLU A 319 -22.44 7.16 -20.10
C GLU A 319 -21.39 6.88 -21.20
N PRO A 320 -20.18 7.50 -21.17
CA PRO A 320 -19.17 7.20 -22.18
C PRO A 320 -18.59 5.78 -22.19
N VAL A 321 -18.77 5.04 -21.11
CA VAL A 321 -18.35 3.63 -20.94
C VAL A 321 -19.53 2.71 -20.64
N SER A 322 -20.76 3.14 -20.99
CA SER A 322 -21.96 2.32 -20.88
C SER A 322 -21.95 1.16 -21.88
N ASP A 323 -22.91 0.22 -21.77
CA ASP A 323 -23.02 -0.93 -22.66
C ASP A 323 -23.21 -0.55 -24.14
N PHE A 324 -23.82 0.61 -24.39
CA PHE A 324 -24.11 1.13 -25.74
C PHE A 324 -23.75 2.63 -25.85
N PRO A 325 -22.46 3.00 -25.82
CA PRO A 325 -22.04 4.39 -25.91
C PRO A 325 -22.11 4.86 -27.37
N SER A 326 -22.30 6.16 -27.59
CA SER A 326 -22.11 6.73 -28.95
C SER A 326 -20.65 6.64 -29.40
N ASP A 327 -20.39 6.60 -30.70
CA ASP A 327 -19.03 6.56 -31.25
C ASP A 327 -18.15 7.70 -30.70
N SER A 328 -18.72 8.91 -30.58
CA SER A 328 -18.02 10.08 -30.03
C SER A 328 -17.63 9.88 -28.56
N ASN A 329 -18.50 9.25 -27.78
CA ASN A 329 -18.24 8.97 -26.38
C ASN A 329 -17.22 7.84 -26.22
N GLN A 330 -17.31 6.80 -27.04
CA GLN A 330 -16.35 5.70 -27.03
C GLN A 330 -14.95 6.18 -27.41
N LYS A 331 -14.85 7.06 -28.41
CA LYS A 331 -13.57 7.68 -28.81
C LYS A 331 -12.97 8.49 -27.67
N PHE A 332 -13.77 9.36 -27.06
CA PHE A 332 -13.33 10.17 -25.92
C PHE A 332 -12.88 9.31 -24.74
N ALA A 333 -13.62 8.24 -24.42
CA ALA A 333 -13.26 7.33 -23.34
C ALA A 333 -11.90 6.65 -23.57
N LYS A 334 -11.58 6.28 -24.81
CA LYS A 334 -10.26 5.73 -25.18
C LYS A 334 -9.14 6.77 -25.06
N GLU A 335 -9.40 8.01 -25.48
CA GLU A 335 -8.43 9.11 -25.35
C GLU A 335 -8.15 9.39 -23.87
N MET A 336 -9.16 9.35 -23.00
CA MET A 336 -8.98 9.51 -21.55
C MET A 336 -8.27 8.31 -20.91
N ASP A 337 -8.61 7.08 -21.29
CA ASP A 337 -7.95 5.87 -20.79
C ASP A 337 -6.43 5.89 -21.05
N ALA A 338 -5.99 6.48 -22.17
CA ALA A 338 -4.56 6.68 -22.45
C ALA A 338 -3.87 7.74 -21.58
N ILE A 339 -4.60 8.70 -21.02
CA ILE A 339 -4.07 9.74 -20.12
C ILE A 339 -4.04 9.23 -18.67
N PHE A 340 -5.03 8.42 -18.28
CA PHE A 340 -5.21 8.00 -16.90
C PHE A 340 -4.62 6.61 -16.61
N ARG A 341 -4.24 5.78 -17.58
CA ARG A 341 -3.44 4.58 -17.32
C ARG A 341 -2.01 4.93 -16.97
#